data_AF-A0A8S3K4J0-F1
#
_entry.id   AF-A0A8S3K4J0-F1
#
_cell.length_a   1.000
_cell.length_b   1.000
_cell.length_c   1.000
_cell.angle_alpha   90.00
_cell.angle_beta   90.00
_cell.angle_gamma   90.00
#
_symmetry.space_group_name_H-M   'P 1'
#
loop_
_entity.id
_entity.type
_entity.pdbx_description
1 polymer ?
#
loop_
_entity_poly.entity_id
_entity_poly.type
_entity_poly.pdbx_seq_one_letter_code
_entity_poly.pdbx_strand_id
1 'polypeptide(L)'
;IDQLPVNIIAYGNGPNFNSPRNATYLYSLNTNSTDYRAPVALPLSVETHGGEDVAVYAHGPWSHLFTGTFEQHTIAHKMAYAACLGAYETRDGCSKASSPHLISKSNK
;
A
#
# COMPACT_ATOMS: atom_id res chain seq x y z
N ILE A 1 -6.27 -25.00 -26.56
CA ILE A 1 -6.74 -23.62 -26.30
C ILE A 1 -8.17 -23.54 -26.81
N ASP A 2 -9.09 -22.92 -26.07
CA ASP A 2 -10.56 -22.96 -26.27
C ASP A 2 -11.13 -21.90 -27.23
N GLN A 3 -10.27 -21.06 -27.82
CA GLN A 3 -10.63 -19.99 -28.79
C GLN A 3 -11.60 -18.93 -28.24
N LEU A 4 -11.75 -18.84 -26.92
CA LEU A 4 -12.56 -17.81 -26.28
C LEU A 4 -11.70 -16.57 -25.99
N PRO A 5 -12.30 -15.35 -26.01
CA PRO A 5 -11.60 -14.15 -25.60
C PRO A 5 -11.12 -14.27 -24.15
N VAL A 6 -9.97 -13.65 -23.85
CA VAL A 6 -9.38 -13.58 -22.52
C VAL A 6 -9.26 -12.13 -22.08
N ASN A 7 -9.43 -11.91 -20.78
CA ASN A 7 -9.32 -10.59 -20.18
C ASN A 7 -7.87 -10.24 -19.87
N ILE A 8 -7.50 -8.96 -20.04
CA ILE A 8 -6.19 -8.45 -19.62
C ILE A 8 -6.10 -8.40 -18.09
N ILE A 9 -7.22 -8.08 -17.42
CA ILE A 9 -7.32 -8.03 -15.95
C ILE A 9 -8.14 -9.23 -15.47
N ALA A 10 -7.62 -9.95 -14.49
CA ALA A 10 -8.27 -11.06 -13.80
C ALA A 10 -7.81 -11.08 -12.33
N TYR A 11 -8.56 -11.78 -11.49
CA TYR A 11 -8.24 -11.95 -10.07
C TYR A 11 -8.02 -13.42 -9.74
N GLY A 12 -7.24 -13.69 -8.70
CA GLY A 12 -7.04 -15.07 -8.22
C GLY A 12 -8.34 -15.67 -7.65
N ASN A 13 -9.11 -14.87 -6.92
CA ASN A 13 -10.37 -15.27 -6.31
C ASN A 13 -11.39 -14.12 -6.27
N GLY A 14 -12.60 -14.41 -5.80
CA GLY A 14 -13.63 -13.40 -5.56
C GLY A 14 -15.00 -13.73 -6.17
N PRO A 15 -15.91 -12.75 -6.25
CA PRO A 15 -17.34 -13.01 -6.43
C PRO A 15 -17.83 -13.10 -7.89
N ASN A 16 -17.07 -13.75 -8.78
CA ASN A 16 -17.41 -13.93 -10.20
C ASN A 16 -17.27 -15.37 -10.71
N PHE A 17 -17.79 -16.34 -9.95
CA PHE A 17 -17.66 -17.77 -10.29
C PHE A 17 -18.82 -18.36 -11.09
N ASN A 18 -20.03 -17.81 -10.94
CA ASN A 18 -21.24 -18.37 -11.59
C ASN A 18 -21.46 -17.84 -13.02
N SER A 19 -20.45 -17.20 -13.61
CA SER A 19 -20.51 -16.63 -14.95
C SER A 19 -20.27 -17.72 -16.00
N PRO A 20 -21.23 -18.04 -16.88
CA PRO A 20 -21.05 -19.10 -17.87
C PRO A 20 -19.96 -18.72 -18.87
N ARG A 21 -18.86 -19.50 -18.91
CA ARG A 21 -17.73 -19.22 -19.81
C ARG A 21 -17.97 -19.81 -21.20
N ASN A 22 -18.84 -19.16 -21.97
CA ASN A 22 -19.06 -19.45 -23.39
C ASN A 22 -18.91 -18.17 -24.24
N ALA A 23 -18.73 -18.33 -25.55
CA ALA A 23 -18.50 -17.21 -26.47
C ALA A 23 -19.59 -16.14 -26.38
N THR A 24 -20.87 -16.53 -26.39
CA THR A 24 -22.01 -15.61 -26.33
C THR A 24 -21.96 -14.72 -25.08
N TYR A 25 -21.73 -15.33 -23.92
CA TYR A 25 -21.62 -14.57 -22.67
C TYR A 25 -20.44 -13.60 -22.73
N LEU A 26 -19.24 -14.09 -23.08
CA LEU A 26 -18.03 -13.28 -23.07
C LEU A 26 -18.08 -12.10 -24.05
N TYR A 27 -18.70 -12.27 -25.23
CA TYR A 27 -18.90 -11.18 -26.18
C TYR A 27 -20.02 -10.19 -25.78
N SER A 28 -20.94 -10.62 -24.91
CA SER A 28 -22.03 -9.76 -24.41
C SER A 28 -21.64 -8.91 -23.19
N LEU A 29 -20.48 -9.20 -22.56
CA LEU A 29 -20.03 -8.49 -21.36
C LEU A 29 -19.67 -7.04 -21.69
N ASN A 30 -20.33 -6.10 -21.02
CA ASN A 30 -19.89 -4.71 -20.99
C ASN A 30 -18.74 -4.54 -19.98
N THR A 31 -17.50 -4.72 -20.43
CA THR A 31 -16.30 -4.57 -19.59
C THR A 31 -16.02 -3.14 -19.16
N ASN A 32 -16.70 -2.14 -19.76
CA ASN A 32 -16.60 -0.74 -19.37
C ASN A 32 -17.62 -0.35 -18.28
N SER A 33 -18.49 -1.28 -17.87
CA SER A 33 -19.42 -1.04 -16.77
C SER A 33 -18.66 -0.91 -15.45
N THR A 34 -19.09 0.02 -14.58
CA THR A 34 -18.54 0.19 -13.23
C THR A 34 -18.80 -1.02 -12.33
N ASP A 35 -19.85 -1.78 -12.61
CA ASP A 35 -20.23 -2.97 -11.85
C ASP A 35 -19.63 -4.26 -12.44
N TYR A 36 -18.80 -4.14 -13.48
CA TYR A 36 -18.15 -5.29 -14.10
C TYR A 36 -17.19 -5.96 -13.13
N ARG A 37 -17.32 -7.29 -12.98
CA ARG A 37 -16.38 -8.11 -12.21
C ARG A 37 -15.53 -8.92 -13.17
N ALA A 38 -14.21 -8.79 -13.05
CA ALA A 38 -13.27 -9.55 -13.86
C ALA A 38 -13.30 -11.05 -13.51
N PRO A 39 -12.85 -11.94 -14.41
CA PRO A 39 -12.80 -13.38 -14.16
C PRO A 39 -11.96 -13.74 -12.93
N VAL A 40 -12.37 -14.80 -12.23
CA VAL A 40 -11.67 -15.34 -11.04
C VAL A 40 -11.34 -16.80 -11.25
N ALA A 41 -10.24 -17.29 -10.65
CA ALA A 41 -9.92 -18.71 -10.64
C ALA A 41 -10.66 -19.47 -9.52
N LEU A 42 -10.84 -18.83 -8.35
CA LEU A 42 -11.49 -19.42 -7.18
C LEU A 42 -12.72 -18.60 -6.70
N PRO A 43 -13.90 -19.23 -6.53
CA PRO A 43 -15.08 -18.56 -5.98
C PRO A 43 -14.89 -18.13 -4.53
N LEU A 44 -15.14 -16.86 -4.23
CA LEU A 44 -15.37 -16.37 -2.88
C LEU A 44 -16.47 -15.30 -2.87
N SER A 45 -17.11 -15.04 -1.73
CA SER A 45 -18.07 -13.93 -1.62
C SER A 45 -17.40 -12.55 -1.75
N VAL A 46 -16.12 -12.47 -1.42
CA VAL A 46 -15.28 -11.27 -1.51
C VAL A 46 -13.87 -11.72 -1.92
N GLU A 47 -13.17 -10.87 -2.67
CA GLU A 47 -11.77 -11.11 -3.02
C GLU A 47 -10.88 -10.96 -1.76
N THR A 48 -9.81 -11.75 -1.68
CA THR A 48 -8.84 -11.69 -0.58
C THR A 48 -7.63 -10.85 -0.95
N HIS A 49 -7.05 -10.15 0.02
CA HIS A 49 -5.83 -9.36 -0.20
C HIS A 49 -4.65 -10.19 -0.74
N GLY A 50 -3.85 -9.52 -1.57
CA GLY A 50 -2.52 -9.97 -1.98
C GLY A 50 -1.52 -9.92 -0.81
N GLY A 51 -0.56 -10.83 -0.85
CA GLY A 51 0.52 -10.95 0.14
C GLY A 51 1.89 -10.59 -0.42
N GLU A 52 1.93 -10.02 -1.62
CA GLU A 52 3.15 -9.57 -2.30
C GLU A 52 3.71 -8.29 -1.70
N ASP A 53 5.01 -8.06 -1.92
CA ASP A 53 5.66 -6.81 -1.55
C ASP A 53 5.03 -5.62 -2.30
N VAL A 54 4.81 -4.50 -1.58
CA VAL A 54 4.25 -3.27 -2.15
C VAL A 54 5.31 -2.17 -2.28
N ALA A 55 5.18 -1.35 -3.32
CA ALA A 55 6.11 -0.25 -3.57
C ALA A 55 5.96 0.89 -2.56
N VAL A 56 7.08 1.52 -2.18
CA VAL A 56 7.13 2.76 -1.40
C VAL A 56 7.84 3.83 -2.20
N TYR A 57 7.20 4.99 -2.38
CA TYR A 57 7.77 6.16 -3.05
C TYR A 57 8.02 7.27 -2.04
N ALA A 58 9.19 7.91 -2.09
CA ALA A 58 9.57 8.98 -1.16
C ALA A 58 10.22 10.16 -1.90
N HIS A 59 9.92 11.37 -1.45
CA HIS A 59 10.50 12.61 -1.97
C HIS A 59 10.68 13.62 -0.83
N GLY A 60 11.78 14.37 -0.84
CA GLY A 60 12.13 15.36 0.18
C GLY A 60 13.29 14.93 1.10
N PRO A 61 13.47 15.61 2.25
CA PRO A 61 14.54 15.30 3.18
C PRO A 61 14.55 13.82 3.57
N TRP A 62 15.72 13.19 3.49
CA TRP A 62 15.92 11.78 3.82
C TRP A 62 15.17 10.77 2.93
N SER A 63 14.68 11.16 1.74
CA SER A 63 14.05 10.21 0.81
C SER A 63 14.96 9.04 0.41
N HIS A 64 16.28 9.25 0.41
CA HIS A 64 17.29 8.22 0.13
C HIS A 64 17.29 7.05 1.14
N LEU A 65 16.61 7.17 2.29
CA LEU A 65 16.40 6.06 3.24
C LEU A 65 15.42 5.00 2.69
N PHE A 66 14.59 5.34 1.71
CA PHE A 66 13.58 4.46 1.12
C PHE A 66 14.10 3.83 -0.17
N THR A 67 15.15 3.02 -0.03
CA THR A 67 15.78 2.27 -1.12
C THR A 67 15.84 0.78 -0.77
N GLY A 68 15.92 -0.08 -1.80
CA GLY A 68 15.95 -1.53 -1.64
C GLY A 68 14.63 -2.12 -1.11
N THR A 69 14.71 -3.35 -0.62
CA THR A 69 13.60 -4.03 0.07
C THR A 69 13.76 -3.89 1.58
N PHE A 70 12.65 -3.71 2.29
CA PHE A 70 12.64 -3.56 3.74
C PHE A 70 11.27 -3.92 4.30
N GLU A 71 11.24 -4.28 5.58
CA GLU A 71 10.02 -4.62 6.30
C GLU A 71 9.07 -3.42 6.45
N GLN A 72 7.75 -3.64 6.33
CA GLN A 72 6.73 -2.57 6.37
C GLN A 72 6.84 -1.68 7.62
N HIS A 73 7.12 -2.27 8.78
CA HIS A 73 7.23 -1.53 10.04
C HIS A 73 8.39 -0.50 10.05
N THR A 74 9.40 -0.69 9.19
CA THR A 74 10.54 0.23 9.10
C THR A 74 10.15 1.58 8.47
N ILE A 75 9.02 1.66 7.75
CA ILE A 75 8.51 2.93 7.18
C ILE A 75 8.35 3.95 8.30
N ALA A 76 7.69 3.57 9.40
CA ALA A 76 7.48 4.45 10.54
C ALA A 76 8.79 4.89 11.19
N HIS A 77 9.75 3.98 11.34
CA HIS A 77 11.08 4.29 11.89
C HIS A 77 11.87 5.24 10.99
N LYS A 78 11.86 5.03 9.67
CA LYS A 78 12.54 5.90 8.70
C LYS A 78 11.91 7.29 8.66
N MET A 79 10.58 7.38 8.77
CA MET A 79 9.86 8.66 8.89
C MET A 79 10.19 9.37 10.21
N ALA A 80 10.17 8.67 11.34
CA ALA A 80 10.49 9.23 12.65
C ALA A 80 11.95 9.69 12.72
N TYR A 81 12.88 8.92 12.12
CA TYR A 81 14.25 9.33 11.92
C TYR A 81 14.28 10.65 11.13
N ALA A 82 13.72 10.69 9.91
CA ALA A 82 13.75 11.88 9.06
C ALA A 82 13.21 13.14 9.76
N ALA A 83 12.16 12.99 10.58
CA ALA A 83 11.46 14.07 11.27
C ALA A 83 11.97 14.39 12.68
N CYS A 84 13.02 13.73 13.18
CA CYS A 84 13.56 13.93 14.53
C CYS A 84 12.52 13.64 15.63
N LEU A 85 11.78 12.54 15.52
CA LEU A 85 10.68 12.19 16.45
C LEU A 85 11.03 10.97 17.32
N GLY A 86 10.55 10.98 18.56
CA GLY A 86 10.64 9.86 19.49
C GLY A 86 12.09 9.47 19.79
N ALA A 87 12.43 8.19 19.59
CA ALA A 87 13.78 7.67 19.84
C ALA A 87 14.88 8.34 18.99
N TYR A 88 14.52 9.13 17.98
CA TYR A 88 15.45 9.80 17.08
C TYR A 88 15.57 11.31 17.33
N GLU A 89 14.96 11.87 18.38
CA GLU A 89 15.01 13.31 18.69
C GLU A 89 16.43 13.85 18.87
N THR A 90 17.33 13.03 19.42
CA THR A 90 18.70 13.42 19.75
C THR A 90 19.74 12.93 18.73
N ARG A 91 19.33 12.43 17.56
CA ARG A 91 20.27 11.96 16.54
C ARG A 91 21.04 13.11 15.91
N ASP A 92 22.18 12.78 15.32
CA ASP A 92 22.95 13.75 14.55
C ASP A 92 22.14 14.29 13.36
N GLY A 93 22.20 15.60 13.17
CA GLY A 93 21.41 16.33 12.17
C GLY A 93 20.04 16.80 12.65
N CYS A 94 19.61 16.43 13.85
CA CYS A 94 18.46 17.05 14.51
C CYS A 94 18.91 18.24 15.34
N SER A 95 18.22 19.38 15.21
CA SER A 95 18.40 20.48 16.14
C SER A 95 18.03 19.94 17.51
N LYS A 96 18.89 20.08 18.52
CA LYS A 96 18.41 19.98 19.90
C LYS A 96 17.25 20.95 19.97
N ALA A 97 16.04 20.47 20.27
CA ALA A 97 14.97 21.35 20.69
C ALA A 97 15.63 22.22 21.76
N SER A 98 15.73 23.53 21.50
CA SER A 98 16.20 24.47 22.51
C SER A 98 15.39 24.13 23.74
N SER A 99 16.04 23.57 24.77
CA SER A 99 15.36 23.13 25.98
C SER A 99 14.35 24.22 26.31
N PRO A 100 13.05 23.92 26.52
CA PRO A 100 12.16 24.94 27.02
C PRO A 100 12.87 25.49 28.25
N HIS A 101 13.23 26.77 28.17
CA HIS A 101 13.79 27.50 29.28
C HIS A 101 12.78 27.30 30.40
N LEU A 102 13.06 26.35 31.30
CA LEU A 102 12.34 26.20 32.54
C LEU A 102 12.57 27.55 33.19
N ILE A 103 11.56 28.42 33.13
CA ILE A 103 11.51 29.64 33.91
C ILE A 103 11.78 29.16 35.33
N SER A 104 12.98 29.46 35.81
CA SER A 104 13.36 29.30 37.20
C SER A 104 12.26 29.97 38.00
N LYS A 105 11.39 29.17 38.62
CA LYS A 105 10.54 29.68 39.69
C LYS A 105 11.50 30.06 40.80
N SER A 106 11.92 31.33 40.78
CA SER A 106 12.45 32.02 41.92
C SER A 106 11.37 31.97 43.00
N ASN A 107 11.45 30.97 43.86
CA ASN A 107 10.73 30.97 45.13
C ASN A 107 11.36 32.07 45.99
N LYS A 108 10.60 33.15 46.15
CA LYS A 108 10.74 34.09 47.26
C LYS A 108 9.70 33.71 48.31
#